data_AF-A0A960HWA1-F1
#
_entry.id   AF-A0A960HWA1-F1
#
_cell.length_a   1.000
_cell.length_b   1.000
_cell.length_c   1.000
_cell.angle_alpha   90.00
_cell.angle_beta   90.00
_cell.angle_gamma   90.00
#
_symmetry.space_group_name_H-M   'P 1'
#
loop_
_entity.id
_entity.type
_entity.pdbx_description
1 polymer ?
#
loop_
_entity_poly.entity_id
_entity_poly.type
_entity_poly.pdbx_seq_one_letter_code
_entity_poly.pdbx_strand_id
1 'polypeptide(L)'
;MERVSTVLEREGDALDVLLFKLVETRLLLEAGEARFLPRATREVERARARCRELDLLRAATSAQAAPGATLRDLAAAGGGPWPAILRDHHDVMSRLLAEIEVVAHQNGQLARAGIEALDRVPAGVGAGAPSVRPVRNAELDRLARGAAFEAVLVSASRLMMPDLVDYLR
;
A
#
# COMPACT_ATOMS: atom_id res chain seq x y z
N MET A 1 28.74 3.67 5.46
CA MET A 1 28.09 2.89 4.39
C MET A 1 27.33 1.70 4.92
N GLU A 2 27.93 0.85 5.75
CA GLU A 2 27.23 -0.30 6.36
C GLU A 2 25.87 0.04 7.00
N ARG A 3 25.82 1.03 7.90
CA ARG A 3 24.55 1.48 8.52
C ARG A 3 23.50 1.93 7.50
N VAL A 4 23.92 2.56 6.40
CA VAL A 4 23.03 2.96 5.31
C VAL A 4 22.50 1.70 4.61
N SER A 5 23.37 0.76 4.26
CA SER A 5 22.96 -0.52 3.65
C SER A 5 21.95 -1.28 4.54
N THR A 6 22.22 -1.37 5.84
CA THR A 6 21.32 -2.08 6.78
C THR A 6 19.95 -1.42 6.89
N VAL A 7 19.85 -0.07 6.85
CA VAL A 7 18.55 0.58 6.87
C VAL A 7 17.81 0.41 5.54
N LEU A 8 18.52 0.45 4.41
CA LEU A 8 17.94 0.21 3.08
C LEU A 8 17.40 -1.21 2.92
N GLU A 9 18.10 -2.21 3.43
CA GLU A 9 17.63 -3.60 3.47
C GLU A 9 16.30 -3.69 4.23
N ARG A 10 16.25 -3.15 5.45
CA ARG A 10 15.04 -3.16 6.29
C ARG A 10 13.87 -2.40 5.67
N GLU A 11 14.15 -1.28 5.02
CA GLU A 11 13.14 -0.49 4.30
C GLU A 11 12.62 -1.23 3.06
N GLY A 12 13.51 -1.87 2.31
CA GLY A 12 13.14 -2.78 1.23
C GLY A 12 12.20 -3.90 1.69
N ASP A 13 12.52 -4.56 2.80
CA ASP A 13 11.65 -5.60 3.39
C ASP A 13 10.28 -5.04 3.80
N ALA A 14 10.23 -3.82 4.35
CA ALA A 14 8.97 -3.21 4.73
C ALA A 14 8.11 -2.83 3.52
N LEU A 15 8.75 -2.34 2.44
CA LEU A 15 8.09 -2.08 1.16
C LEU A 15 7.56 -3.37 0.52
N ASP A 16 8.31 -4.46 0.58
CA ASP A 16 7.85 -5.77 0.09
C ASP A 16 6.63 -6.28 0.86
N VAL A 17 6.63 -6.14 2.20
CA VAL A 17 5.45 -6.44 3.02
C VAL A 17 4.27 -5.55 2.65
N LEU A 18 4.48 -4.25 2.42
CA LEU A 18 3.43 -3.35 1.97
C LEU A 18 2.85 -3.77 0.62
N LEU A 19 3.70 -4.08 -0.36
CA LEU A 19 3.30 -4.60 -1.67
C LEU A 19 2.47 -5.88 -1.52
N PHE A 20 2.93 -6.84 -0.71
CA PHE A 20 2.20 -8.06 -0.41
C PHE A 20 0.79 -7.77 0.12
N LYS A 21 0.64 -6.82 1.04
CA LYS A 21 -0.68 -6.45 1.60
C LYS A 21 -1.59 -5.74 0.60
N LEU A 22 -1.02 -4.98 -0.32
CA LEU A 22 -1.77 -4.39 -1.42
C LEU A 22 -2.24 -5.46 -2.41
N VAL A 23 -1.40 -6.44 -2.74
CA VAL A 23 -1.77 -7.59 -3.59
C VAL A 23 -2.85 -8.43 -2.92
N GLU A 24 -2.73 -8.72 -1.62
CA GLU A 24 -3.76 -9.41 -0.83
C GLU A 24 -5.10 -8.66 -0.91
N THR A 25 -5.09 -7.33 -0.76
CA THR A 25 -6.29 -6.50 -0.89
C THR A 25 -6.89 -6.58 -2.29
N ARG A 26 -6.06 -6.55 -3.34
CA ARG A 26 -6.51 -6.68 -4.74
C ARG A 26 -7.25 -7.99 -4.97
N LEU A 27 -6.67 -9.10 -4.51
CA LEU A 27 -7.25 -10.42 -4.65
C LEU A 27 -8.59 -10.54 -3.93
N LEU A 28 -8.73 -9.93 -2.74
CA LEU A 28 -10.00 -9.88 -2.03
C LEU A 28 -11.07 -9.06 -2.78
N LEU A 29 -10.69 -7.96 -3.42
CA LEU A 29 -11.58 -7.15 -4.25
C LEU A 29 -12.05 -7.93 -5.48
N GLU A 30 -11.11 -8.55 -6.21
CA GLU A 30 -11.40 -9.37 -7.40
C GLU A 30 -12.28 -10.58 -7.07
N ALA A 31 -12.07 -11.21 -5.90
CA ALA A 31 -12.89 -12.31 -5.42
C ALA A 31 -14.26 -11.88 -4.86
N GLY A 32 -14.52 -10.57 -4.72
CA GLY A 32 -15.76 -10.06 -4.11
C GLY A 32 -15.88 -10.30 -2.61
N GLU A 33 -14.78 -10.60 -1.92
CA GLU A 33 -14.73 -10.99 -0.50
C GLU A 33 -14.69 -9.78 0.44
N ALA A 34 -15.69 -8.90 0.29
CA ALA A 34 -15.76 -7.60 0.97
C ALA A 34 -15.72 -7.69 2.52
N ARG A 35 -16.14 -8.81 3.11
CA ARG A 35 -16.08 -9.06 4.57
C ARG A 35 -14.65 -9.04 5.14
N PHE A 36 -13.63 -9.33 4.32
CA PHE A 36 -12.23 -9.34 4.77
C PHE A 36 -11.50 -8.02 4.51
N LEU A 37 -12.05 -7.13 3.68
CA LEU A 37 -11.43 -5.84 3.36
C LEU A 37 -11.15 -4.97 4.59
N PRO A 38 -12.00 -4.89 5.63
CA PRO A 38 -11.65 -4.13 6.84
C PRO A 38 -10.39 -4.65 7.53
N ARG A 39 -10.12 -5.96 7.47
CA ARG A 39 -8.88 -6.54 7.99
C ARG A 39 -7.72 -6.19 7.06
N ALA A 40 -7.86 -6.41 5.77
CA ALA A 40 -6.82 -6.13 4.78
C ALA A 40 -6.36 -4.67 4.83
N THR A 41 -7.29 -3.71 4.88
CA THR A 41 -6.98 -2.28 5.03
C THR A 41 -6.19 -1.98 6.30
N ARG A 42 -6.52 -2.61 7.44
CA ARG A 42 -5.72 -2.44 8.67
C ARG A 42 -4.31 -2.97 8.53
N GLU A 43 -4.11 -4.10 7.86
CA GLU A 43 -2.77 -4.64 7.62
C GLU A 43 -1.97 -3.76 6.65
N VAL A 44 -2.60 -3.19 5.61
CA VAL A 44 -1.98 -2.17 4.75
C VAL A 44 -1.54 -0.95 5.55
N GLU A 45 -2.41 -0.41 6.42
CA GLU A 45 -2.06 0.74 7.25
C GLU A 45 -0.91 0.45 8.22
N ARG A 46 -0.83 -0.77 8.78
CA ARG A 46 0.31 -1.20 9.61
C ARG A 46 1.61 -1.28 8.81
N ALA A 47 1.57 -1.92 7.64
CA ALA A 47 2.74 -2.00 6.76
C ALA A 47 3.21 -0.62 6.32
N ARG A 48 2.27 0.27 5.98
CA ARG A 48 2.56 1.67 5.62
C ARG A 48 3.17 2.46 6.79
N ALA A 49 2.65 2.30 8.01
CA ALA A 49 3.24 2.92 9.19
C ALA A 49 4.68 2.44 9.40
N ARG A 50 4.94 1.15 9.19
CA ARG A 50 6.29 0.59 9.28
C ARG A 50 7.25 1.16 8.23
N CYS A 51 6.79 1.33 6.99
CA CYS A 51 7.58 2.00 5.95
C CYS A 51 7.97 3.41 6.39
N ARG A 52 6.99 4.21 6.86
CA ARG A 52 7.24 5.58 7.33
C ARG A 52 8.27 5.68 8.46
N GLU A 53 8.25 4.75 9.41
CA GLU A 53 9.27 4.70 10.47
C GLU A 53 10.67 4.46 9.91
N LEU A 54 10.79 3.60 8.90
CA LEU A 54 12.05 3.27 8.25
C LEU A 54 12.53 4.38 7.33
N ASP A 55 11.64 5.04 6.58
CA ASP A 55 11.95 6.24 5.80
C ASP A 55 12.62 7.31 6.67
N LEU A 56 12.05 7.59 7.86
CA LEU A 56 12.63 8.57 8.80
C LEU A 56 14.01 8.13 9.29
N LEU A 57 14.18 6.83 9.59
CA LEU A 57 15.46 6.28 9.99
C LEU A 57 16.49 6.34 8.86
N ARG A 58 16.09 6.05 7.61
CA ARG A 58 16.93 6.16 6.43
C ARG A 58 17.34 7.60 6.19
N ALA A 59 16.41 8.54 6.26
CA ALA A 59 16.69 9.96 6.09
C ALA A 59 17.74 10.43 7.11
N ALA A 60 17.54 10.10 8.39
CA ALA A 60 18.49 10.45 9.45
C ALA A 60 19.87 9.75 9.29
N THR A 61 19.88 8.47 8.88
CA THR A 61 21.12 7.69 8.70
C THR A 61 21.90 8.17 7.48
N SER A 62 21.21 8.48 6.38
CA SER A 62 21.81 8.98 5.15
C SER A 62 22.34 10.40 5.33
N ALA A 63 21.60 11.27 6.02
CA ALA A 63 22.06 12.63 6.31
C ALA A 63 23.34 12.66 7.17
N GLN A 64 23.52 11.70 8.08
CA GLN A 64 24.77 11.55 8.83
C GLN A 64 25.94 11.09 7.97
N ALA A 65 25.68 10.32 6.91
CA ALA A 65 26.70 9.86 5.98
C ALA A 65 27.08 10.94 4.96
N ALA A 66 26.08 11.56 4.33
CA ALA A 66 26.22 12.68 3.42
C ALA A 66 24.89 13.47 3.35
N PRO A 67 24.82 14.68 3.95
CA PRO A 67 23.61 15.50 3.93
C PRO A 67 23.11 15.80 2.52
N GLY A 68 21.83 15.54 2.25
CA GLY A 68 21.19 15.85 0.97
C GLY A 68 21.59 14.94 -0.21
N ALA A 69 22.45 13.95 0.01
CA ALA A 69 22.87 13.01 -1.03
C ALA A 69 21.73 12.05 -1.39
N THR A 70 21.56 11.77 -2.68
CA THR A 70 20.70 10.68 -3.13
C THR A 70 21.40 9.33 -2.94
N LEU A 71 20.67 8.23 -3.09
CA LEU A 71 21.28 6.90 -3.07
C LEU A 71 22.35 6.71 -4.15
N ARG A 72 22.16 7.35 -5.31
CA ARG A 72 23.14 7.33 -6.40
C ARG A 72 24.40 8.11 -6.05
N ASP A 73 24.27 9.26 -5.40
CA ASP A 73 25.41 10.03 -4.90
C ASP A 73 26.23 9.22 -3.88
N LEU A 74 25.53 8.55 -2.95
CA LEU A 74 26.14 7.67 -1.96
C LEU A 74 26.86 6.47 -2.60
N ALA A 75 26.28 5.88 -3.64
CA ALA A 75 26.90 4.80 -4.41
C ALA A 75 28.15 5.28 -5.16
N ALA A 76 28.11 6.47 -5.76
CA ALA A 76 29.22 7.03 -6.53
C ALA A 76 30.40 7.46 -5.65
N ALA A 77 30.13 7.99 -4.46
CA ALA A 77 31.15 8.40 -3.49
C ALA A 77 31.74 7.22 -2.69
N GLY A 78 31.11 6.04 -2.75
CA GLY A 78 31.52 4.86 -1.99
C GLY A 78 32.83 4.25 -2.48
N GLY A 79 33.71 3.87 -1.55
CA GLY A 79 34.87 3.02 -1.84
C GLY A 79 34.57 1.53 -1.69
N GLY A 80 35.45 0.68 -2.22
CA GLY A 80 35.36 -0.78 -2.01
C GLY A 80 34.07 -1.40 -2.59
N PRO A 81 33.35 -2.27 -1.84
CA PRO A 81 32.19 -2.99 -2.37
C PRO A 81 30.90 -2.15 -2.41
N TRP A 82 30.86 -1.01 -1.71
CA TRP A 82 29.64 -0.24 -1.48
C TRP A 82 28.94 0.27 -2.76
N PRO A 83 29.64 0.70 -3.82
CA PRO A 83 28.98 1.15 -5.05
C PRO A 83 28.10 0.10 -5.71
N ALA A 84 28.48 -1.18 -5.65
CA ALA A 84 27.66 -2.27 -6.19
C ALA A 84 26.44 -2.52 -5.30
N ILE A 85 26.67 -2.71 -4.00
CA ILE A 85 25.62 -3.01 -3.01
C ILE A 85 24.53 -1.92 -3.00
N LEU A 86 24.90 -0.64 -3.02
CA LEU A 86 23.93 0.45 -3.00
C LEU A 86 23.14 0.59 -4.32
N ARG A 87 23.73 0.21 -5.46
CA ARG A 87 23.00 0.13 -6.73
C ARG A 87 21.99 -1.01 -6.72
N ASP A 88 22.36 -2.16 -6.15
CA ASP A 88 21.42 -3.28 -6.00
C ASP A 88 20.21 -2.87 -5.13
N HIS A 89 20.44 -2.16 -4.03
CA HIS A 89 19.36 -1.58 -3.22
C HIS A 89 18.52 -0.57 -4.01
N HIS A 90 19.17 0.31 -4.78
CA HIS A 90 18.47 1.28 -5.64
C HIS A 90 17.50 0.59 -6.60
N ASP A 91 17.97 -0.46 -7.28
CA ASP A 91 17.15 -1.20 -8.25
C ASP A 91 15.96 -1.89 -7.57
N VAL A 92 16.19 -2.57 -6.43
CA VAL A 92 15.14 -3.25 -5.66
C VAL A 92 14.08 -2.27 -5.17
N MET A 93 14.49 -1.18 -4.53
CA MET A 93 13.56 -0.20 -3.97
C MET A 93 12.79 0.53 -5.08
N SER A 94 13.45 0.91 -6.17
CA SER A 94 12.80 1.54 -7.33
C SER A 94 11.71 0.64 -7.92
N ARG A 95 12.01 -0.67 -8.04
CA ARG A 95 11.04 -1.66 -8.51
C ARG A 95 9.86 -1.80 -7.57
N LEU A 96 10.10 -1.99 -6.26
CA LEU A 96 9.04 -2.13 -5.26
C LEU A 96 8.13 -0.90 -5.23
N LEU A 97 8.70 0.30 -5.31
CA LEU A 97 7.95 1.55 -5.34
C LEU A 97 6.99 1.61 -6.55
N ALA A 98 7.49 1.29 -7.74
CA ALA A 98 6.66 1.26 -8.95
C ALA A 98 5.54 0.20 -8.85
N GLU A 99 5.84 -0.99 -8.33
CA GLU A 99 4.85 -2.05 -8.12
C GLU A 99 3.78 -1.62 -7.10
N ILE A 100 4.16 -1.00 -6.00
CA ILE A 100 3.24 -0.46 -4.97
C ILE A 100 2.30 0.56 -5.58
N GLU A 101 2.80 1.52 -6.37
CA GLU A 101 1.97 2.55 -7.02
C GLU A 101 0.94 1.93 -7.96
N VAL A 102 1.35 0.96 -8.79
CA VAL A 102 0.46 0.25 -9.70
C VAL A 102 -0.63 -0.51 -8.95
N VAL A 103 -0.29 -1.31 -7.94
CA VAL A 103 -1.27 -2.12 -7.21
C VAL A 103 -2.20 -1.24 -6.37
N ALA A 104 -1.67 -0.18 -5.74
CA ALA A 104 -2.49 0.80 -5.02
C ALA A 104 -3.52 1.45 -5.95
N HIS A 105 -3.10 1.85 -7.15
CA HIS A 105 -4.00 2.43 -8.15
C HIS A 105 -5.10 1.45 -8.56
N GLN A 106 -4.74 0.18 -8.83
CA GLN A 106 -5.69 -0.88 -9.18
C GLN A 106 -6.70 -1.13 -8.05
N ASN A 107 -6.24 -1.21 -6.80
CA ASN A 107 -7.13 -1.34 -5.64
C ASN A 107 -8.12 -0.18 -5.56
N GLY A 108 -7.66 1.04 -5.84
CA GLY A 108 -8.53 2.21 -5.91
C GLY A 108 -9.56 2.12 -7.03
N GLN A 109 -9.19 1.65 -8.22
CA GLN A 109 -10.14 1.47 -9.32
C GLN A 109 -11.20 0.40 -8.99
N LEU A 110 -10.78 -0.75 -8.49
CA LEU A 110 -11.67 -1.85 -8.10
C LEU A 110 -12.63 -1.44 -6.98
N ALA A 111 -12.17 -0.71 -5.98
CA ALA A 111 -13.02 -0.22 -4.90
C ALA A 111 -14.06 0.79 -5.40
N ARG A 112 -13.71 1.71 -6.33
CA ARG A 112 -14.71 2.62 -6.96
C ARG A 112 -15.77 1.82 -7.73
N ALA A 113 -15.34 0.87 -8.55
CA ALA A 113 -16.27 0.01 -9.29
C ALA A 113 -17.19 -0.80 -8.35
N GLY A 114 -16.67 -1.23 -7.20
CA GLY A 114 -17.45 -1.89 -6.14
C GLY A 114 -18.55 -1.00 -5.56
N ILE A 115 -18.25 0.27 -5.28
CA ILE A 115 -19.24 1.26 -4.81
C ILE A 115 -20.32 1.50 -5.88
N GLU A 116 -19.91 1.75 -7.13
CA GLU A 116 -20.83 1.96 -8.25
C GLU A 116 -21.73 0.74 -8.53
N ALA A 117 -21.22 -0.48 -8.32
CA ALA A 117 -22.00 -1.69 -8.42
C ALA A 117 -23.03 -1.83 -7.29
N LEU A 118 -22.69 -1.41 -6.07
CA LEU A 118 -23.64 -1.37 -4.96
C LEU A 118 -24.78 -0.40 -5.26
N ASP A 119 -24.51 0.80 -5.78
CA ASP A 119 -25.53 1.81 -6.07
C ASP A 119 -26.54 1.39 -7.15
N ARG A 120 -26.10 0.58 -8.12
CA ARG A 120 -26.94 0.08 -9.22
C ARG A 120 -27.96 -0.99 -8.82
N VAL A 121 -27.84 -1.61 -7.64
CA VAL A 121 -28.81 -2.59 -7.15
C VAL A 121 -29.90 -1.84 -6.37
N PRO A 122 -31.13 -1.68 -6.89
CA PRO A 122 -32.19 -1.01 -6.13
C PRO A 122 -32.53 -1.85 -4.91
N ALA A 123 -32.72 -1.20 -3.76
CA ALA A 123 -33.28 -1.85 -2.58
C ALA A 123 -34.74 -2.22 -2.89
N GLY A 124 -34.99 -3.39 -3.49
CA GLY A 124 -36.37 -3.81 -3.76
C GLY A 124 -36.66 -4.80 -4.88
N VAL A 125 -35.71 -5.38 -5.60
CA VAL A 125 -36.04 -6.46 -6.57
C VAL A 125 -36.11 -7.82 -5.86
N GLY A 126 -37.07 -7.92 -4.95
CA GLY A 126 -37.48 -9.14 -4.27
C GLY A 126 -39.00 -9.22 -4.29
N ALA A 127 -39.57 -9.43 -5.47
CA ALA A 127 -40.99 -9.73 -5.61
C ALA A 127 -41.28 -11.10 -4.97
N GLY A 128 -42.03 -11.09 -3.86
CA GLY A 128 -42.78 -12.25 -3.39
C GLY A 128 -42.30 -12.94 -2.10
N ALA A 129 -42.57 -12.33 -0.94
CA ALA A 129 -43.13 -12.95 0.28
C ALA A 129 -42.86 -12.08 1.53
N PRO A 130 -43.83 -11.93 2.46
CA PRO A 130 -43.62 -11.15 3.68
C PRO A 130 -42.85 -11.98 4.71
N SER A 131 -41.55 -11.71 4.82
CA SER A 131 -40.77 -12.03 6.01
C SER A 131 -40.25 -10.71 6.58
N VAL A 132 -40.60 -10.41 7.83
CA VAL A 132 -40.46 -9.08 8.47
C VAL A 132 -39.05 -8.87 9.07
N ARG A 133 -38.07 -9.74 8.78
CA ARG A 133 -36.69 -9.65 9.29
C ARG A 133 -35.48 -9.80 8.32
N PRO A 134 -35.59 -9.88 6.97
CA PRO A 134 -34.43 -9.99 6.09
C PRO A 134 -33.95 -8.63 5.54
N VAL A 135 -34.83 -7.63 5.40
CA VAL A 135 -34.51 -6.36 4.72
C VAL A 135 -33.51 -5.51 5.51
N ARG A 136 -33.61 -5.48 6.85
CA ARG A 136 -32.69 -4.72 7.70
C ARG A 136 -31.26 -5.27 7.65
N ASN A 137 -31.10 -6.60 7.61
CA ASN A 137 -29.79 -7.22 7.52
C ASN A 137 -29.16 -7.00 6.14
N ALA A 138 -29.96 -7.07 5.06
CA ALA A 138 -29.47 -6.80 3.71
C ALA A 138 -28.95 -5.37 3.53
N GLU A 139 -29.64 -4.38 4.10
CA GLU A 139 -29.19 -2.98 4.05
C GLU A 139 -27.95 -2.75 4.91
N LEU A 140 -27.87 -3.35 6.10
CA LEU A 140 -26.66 -3.31 6.92
C LEU A 140 -25.46 -3.96 6.22
N ASP A 141 -25.66 -5.09 5.55
CA ASP A 141 -24.62 -5.78 4.77
C ASP A 141 -24.19 -4.96 3.55
N ARG A 142 -25.10 -4.17 2.96
CA ARG A 142 -24.78 -3.25 1.87
C ARG A 142 -23.93 -2.08 2.38
N LEU A 143 -24.35 -1.44 3.48
CA LEU A 143 -23.63 -0.34 4.10
C LEU A 143 -22.24 -0.78 4.58
N ALA A 144 -22.13 -1.97 5.18
CA ALA A 144 -20.84 -2.54 5.60
C ALA A 144 -19.90 -2.77 4.41
N ARG A 145 -20.42 -3.24 3.27
CA ARG A 145 -19.64 -3.39 2.03
C ARG A 145 -19.21 -2.05 1.44
N GLY A 146 -20.11 -1.06 1.41
CA GLY A 146 -19.79 0.31 0.97
C GLY A 146 -18.65 0.91 1.80
N ALA A 147 -18.77 0.88 3.13
CA ALA A 147 -17.74 1.34 4.04
C ALA A 147 -16.40 0.61 3.86
N ALA A 148 -16.44 -0.68 3.54
CA ALA A 148 -15.24 -1.46 3.27
C ALA A 148 -14.52 -1.01 1.99
N PHE A 149 -15.26 -0.75 0.90
CA PHE A 149 -14.68 -0.20 -0.33
C PHE A 149 -14.14 1.23 -0.13
N GLU A 150 -14.87 2.08 0.59
CA GLU A 150 -14.41 3.44 0.93
C GLU A 150 -13.10 3.41 1.72
N ALA A 151 -12.98 2.50 2.69
CA ALA A 151 -11.76 2.33 3.46
C ALA A 151 -10.55 1.96 2.58
N VAL A 152 -10.75 1.12 1.56
CA VAL A 152 -9.72 0.80 0.57
C VAL A 152 -9.34 2.03 -0.25
N LEU A 153 -10.30 2.84 -0.71
CA LEU A 153 -10.02 4.08 -1.46
C LEU A 153 -9.19 5.07 -0.65
N VAL A 154 -9.58 5.27 0.61
CA VAL A 154 -8.86 6.13 1.53
C VAL A 154 -7.45 5.61 1.75
N SER A 155 -7.26 4.31 1.94
CA SER A 155 -5.92 3.74 2.13
C SER A 155 -5.06 3.89 0.86
N ALA A 156 -5.59 3.56 -0.31
CA ALA A 156 -4.90 3.66 -1.59
C ALA A 156 -4.43 5.10 -1.90
N SER A 157 -5.26 6.10 -1.61
CA SER A 157 -4.91 7.51 -1.84
C SER A 157 -3.79 8.05 -0.94
N ARG A 158 -3.45 7.36 0.16
CA ARG A 158 -2.48 7.82 1.15
C ARG A 158 -1.10 7.16 1.05
N LEU A 159 -0.83 6.42 -0.04
CA LEU A 159 0.42 5.67 -0.24
C LEU A 159 1.55 6.46 -0.88
N MET A 160 1.43 7.79 -0.97
CA MET A 160 2.51 8.63 -1.51
C MET A 160 3.77 8.55 -0.64
N MET A 161 4.92 8.31 -1.29
CA MET A 161 6.25 8.20 -0.66
C MET A 161 7.25 9.18 -1.31
N PRO A 162 7.00 10.51 -1.25
CA PRO A 162 7.81 11.50 -1.97
C PRO A 162 9.28 11.53 -1.52
N ASP A 163 9.53 11.37 -0.22
CA ASP A 163 10.90 11.41 0.32
C ASP A 163 11.74 10.21 -0.16
N LEU A 164 11.11 9.05 -0.37
CA LEU A 164 11.76 7.90 -0.96
C LEU A 164 12.01 8.11 -2.45
N VAL A 165 11.03 8.65 -3.20
CA VAL A 165 11.20 9.00 -4.62
C VAL A 165 12.40 9.94 -4.80
N ASP A 166 12.47 11.01 -4.00
CA ASP A 166 13.55 11.98 -4.08
C ASP A 166 14.91 11.36 -3.74
N TYR A 167 14.96 10.49 -2.73
CA TYR A 167 16.19 9.78 -2.36
C TYR A 167 16.67 8.78 -3.42
N LEU A 168 15.75 8.20 -4.20
CA LEU A 168 16.07 7.28 -5.29
C LEU A 168 16.39 7.99 -6.62
N ARG A 169 16.38 9.33 -6.69
CA ARG A 169 16.79 10.06 -7.91
C ARG A 169 18.29 9.91 -8.19
#